data_AF-A0A833G238-F1
#
_entry.id   AF-A0A833G238-F1
#
_cell.length_a   1.000
_cell.length_b   1.000
_cell.length_c   1.000
_cell.angle_alpha   90.00
_cell.angle_beta   90.00
_cell.angle_gamma   90.00
#
_symmetry.space_group_name_H-M   'P 1'
#
loop_
_entity.id
_entity.type
_entity.pdbx_description
1 polymer ?
#
loop_
_entity_poly.entity_id
_entity_poly.type
_entity_poly.pdbx_seq_one_letter_code
_entity_poly.pdbx_strand_id
1 'polypeptide(L)'
;AQGVVQIGIRPEDLRIGDPAVQGAMAGEVYVVEPMGNETLLDIRVDGERVAARAPRGFTARIGSTIGVLFDPRDACFFNSDGRTVVHRVQKGENNDEA
;
A
#
# COMPACT_ATOMS: atom_id res chain seq x y z
N ALA A 1 17.66 -16.71 15.25
CA ALA A 1 16.42 -16.57 14.47
C ALA A 1 16.76 -15.72 13.25
N GLN A 2 16.28 -16.07 12.06
CA GLN A 2 16.43 -15.19 10.89
C GLN A 2 15.56 -13.95 11.09
N GLY A 3 16.12 -12.76 10.85
CA GLY A 3 15.41 -11.49 10.99
C GLY A 3 14.41 -11.25 9.86
N VAL A 4 13.55 -10.24 10.05
CA VAL A 4 12.69 -9.70 9.00
C VAL A 4 13.53 -8.92 8.00
N VAL A 5 13.38 -9.20 6.71
CA VAL A 5 14.07 -8.46 5.63
C VAL A 5 13.12 -7.86 4.60
N GLN A 6 11.86 -8.31 4.57
CA GLN A 6 10.87 -7.82 3.62
C GLN A 6 9.50 -7.66 4.28
N ILE A 7 8.76 -6.67 3.81
CA ILE A 7 7.36 -6.40 4.17
C ILE A 7 6.50 -6.58 2.92
N GLY A 8 5.35 -7.21 3.06
CA GLY A 8 4.33 -7.30 2.02
C GLY A 8 3.02 -6.71 2.52
N ILE A 9 2.50 -5.72 1.79
CA ILE A 9 1.20 -5.08 2.01
C ILE A 9 0.35 -5.33 0.77
N ARG A 10 -0.95 -5.55 0.94
CA ARG A 10 -1.86 -5.62 -0.20
C ARG A 10 -2.20 -4.21 -0.71
N PRO A 11 -2.46 -4.02 -2.02
CA PRO A 11 -2.81 -2.71 -2.56
C PRO A 11 -4.01 -2.04 -1.88
N GLU A 12 -5.02 -2.81 -1.46
CA GLU A 12 -6.20 -2.31 -0.75
C GLU A 12 -5.95 -1.86 0.70
N ASP A 13 -4.84 -2.32 1.31
CA ASP A 13 -4.46 -1.97 2.68
C ASP A 13 -3.49 -0.76 2.71
N LEU A 14 -3.11 -0.24 1.53
CA LEU A 14 -2.36 1.02 1.40
C LEU A 14 -3.30 2.21 1.39
N ARG A 15 -2.85 3.31 2.00
CA ARG A 15 -3.51 4.61 1.99
C ARG A 15 -2.64 5.64 1.29
N ILE A 16 -3.28 6.43 0.43
CA ILE A 16 -2.64 7.48 -0.36
C ILE A 16 -2.99 8.84 0.27
N GLY A 17 -2.00 9.71 0.44
CA GLY A 17 -2.17 11.01 1.09
C GLY A 17 -1.05 12.00 0.82
N ASP A 18 -0.97 13.02 1.67
CA ASP A 18 0.07 14.04 1.59
C ASP A 18 1.44 13.45 2.04
N PRO A 19 2.52 13.60 1.24
CA PRO A 19 3.85 13.10 1.58
C PRO A 19 4.45 13.74 2.85
N ALA A 20 3.94 14.88 3.32
CA ALA A 20 4.37 15.53 4.56
C ALA A 20 3.76 14.90 5.84
N VAL A 21 2.81 13.97 5.70
CA VAL A 21 2.23 13.28 6.86
C VAL A 21 3.29 12.40 7.53
N GLN A 22 3.37 12.47 8.86
CA GLN A 22 4.28 11.63 9.63
C GLN A 22 4.04 10.14 9.36
N GLY A 23 5.12 9.42 9.02
CA GLY A 23 5.07 8.00 8.68
C GLY A 23 4.66 7.70 7.24
N ALA A 24 4.43 8.73 6.41
CA ALA A 24 4.28 8.53 4.98
C ALA A 24 5.63 8.23 4.32
N MET A 25 5.62 7.24 3.43
CA MET A 25 6.70 7.02 2.48
C MET A 25 6.41 7.88 1.24
N ALA A 26 7.28 8.83 0.94
CA ALA A 26 7.15 9.63 -0.27
C ALA A 26 7.46 8.78 -1.50
N GLY A 27 6.61 8.84 -2.51
CA GLY A 27 6.81 8.15 -3.77
C GLY A 27 6.33 8.95 -4.97
N GLU A 28 6.85 8.64 -6.15
CA GLU A 28 6.46 9.26 -7.41
C GLU A 28 5.35 8.46 -8.07
N VAL A 29 4.24 9.12 -8.41
CA VAL A 29 3.16 8.49 -9.18
C VAL A 29 3.65 8.12 -10.57
N TYR A 30 3.68 6.83 -10.87
CA TYR A 30 4.18 6.31 -12.15
C TYR A 30 3.04 5.96 -13.11
N VAL A 31 1.96 5.35 -12.61
CA VAL A 31 0.76 5.01 -13.40
C VAL A 31 -0.50 5.38 -12.61
N VAL A 32 -1.53 5.81 -13.32
CA VAL A 32 -2.88 6.04 -12.78
C VAL A 32 -3.89 5.41 -13.73
N GLU A 33 -4.61 4.40 -13.25
CA GLU A 33 -5.53 3.56 -14.04
C GLU A 33 -6.95 3.60 -13.46
N PRO A 34 -7.88 4.35 -14.05
CA PRO A 34 -9.28 4.33 -13.65
C PRO A 34 -9.95 3.01 -14.07
N MET A 35 -10.42 2.23 -13.08
CA MET A 35 -11.05 0.91 -13.28
C MET A 35 -12.59 0.94 -13.17
N GLY A 36 -13.18 2.13 -13.09
CA GLY A 36 -14.64 2.31 -12.97
C GLY A 36 -15.12 2.40 -11.53
N ASN A 37 -14.89 1.37 -10.71
CA ASN A 37 -15.21 1.37 -9.27
C ASN A 37 -14.08 1.92 -8.39
N GLU A 38 -12.87 2.01 -8.94
CA GLU A 38 -11.68 2.47 -8.22
C GLU A 38 -10.61 3.00 -9.19
N THR A 39 -9.49 3.43 -8.63
CA THR A 39 -8.30 3.82 -9.38
C THR A 39 -7.11 3.02 -8.88
N LEU A 40 -6.42 2.32 -9.77
CA LEU A 40 -5.15 1.68 -9.47
C LEU A 40 -4.01 2.66 -9.68
N LEU A 41 -3.03 2.62 -8.78
CA LEU A 41 -1.82 3.42 -8.86
C LEU A 41 -0.60 2.51 -8.80
N ASP A 42 0.37 2.75 -9.69
CA ASP A 42 1.74 2.34 -9.44
C ASP A 42 2.53 3.55 -8.96
N ILE A 43 3.22 3.40 -7.84
CA ILE A 43 3.99 4.45 -7.19
C ILE A 43 5.43 3.95 -7.07
N ARG A 44 6.41 4.78 -7.42
CA ARG A 44 7.83 4.48 -7.23
C ARG A 44 8.28 5.00 -5.88
N VAL A 45 8.59 4.11 -4.95
CA VAL A 45 9.10 4.42 -3.61
C VAL A 45 10.50 3.83 -3.51
N ASP A 46 11.51 4.66 -3.26
CA ASP A 46 12.92 4.25 -3.16
C ASP A 46 13.42 3.35 -4.31
N GLY A 47 12.90 3.58 -5.52
CA GLY A 47 13.25 2.83 -6.73
C GLY A 47 12.40 1.58 -7.02
N GLU A 48 11.60 1.14 -6.05
CA GLU A 48 10.69 -0.01 -6.17
C GLU A 48 9.28 0.42 -6.60
N ARG A 49 8.54 -0.47 -7.27
CA ARG A 49 7.12 -0.24 -7.60
C ARG A 49 6.21 -0.76 -6.50
N VAL A 50 5.34 0.12 -6.01
CA VAL A 50 4.29 -0.17 -5.04
C VAL A 50 2.94 0.08 -5.71
N ALA A 51 2.10 -0.96 -5.77
CA ALA A 51 0.75 -0.85 -6.29
C ALA A 51 -0.23 -0.50 -5.17
N ALA A 52 -1.12 0.47 -5.38
CA ALA A 52 -2.13 0.90 -4.42
C ALA A 52 -3.51 1.07 -5.07
N ARG A 53 -4.56 0.96 -4.26
CA ARG A 53 -5.95 1.19 -4.66
C ARG A 53 -6.45 2.48 -4.04
N ALA A 54 -7.08 3.34 -4.85
CA ALA A 54 -7.72 4.56 -4.39
C ALA A 54 -9.20 4.58 -4.81
N PRO A 55 -10.06 5.33 -4.10
CA PRO A 55 -11.48 5.42 -4.44
C PRO A 55 -11.73 5.85 -5.89
N ARG A 56 -12.93 5.55 -6.39
CA ARG A 56 -13.39 6.01 -7.69
C ARG A 56 -13.20 7.53 -7.84
N GLY A 57 -12.64 7.94 -8.97
CA GLY A 57 -12.44 9.35 -9.29
C GLY A 57 -11.23 9.99 -8.62
N PHE A 58 -10.44 9.22 -7.87
CA PHE A 58 -9.11 9.65 -7.45
C PHE A 58 -8.27 10.02 -8.69
N THR A 59 -7.59 11.15 -8.63
CA THR A 59 -6.68 11.59 -9.68
C THR A 59 -5.37 12.02 -9.06
N ALA A 60 -4.28 11.73 -9.76
CA ALA A 60 -2.97 12.23 -9.44
C ALA A 60 -2.22 12.48 -10.75
N ARG A 61 -1.26 13.40 -10.72
CA ARG A 61 -0.42 13.69 -11.88
C ARG A 61 0.71 12.67 -11.92
N ILE A 62 0.90 11.99 -13.04
CA ILE A 62 2.10 11.17 -13.28
C ILE A 62 3.35 12.05 -13.11
N GLY A 63 4.33 11.57 -12.37
CA GLY A 63 5.55 12.30 -11.99
C GLY A 63 5.41 13.17 -10.74
N SER A 64 4.21 13.28 -10.14
CA SER A 64 4.04 14.00 -8.87
C SER A 64 4.38 13.12 -7.66
N THR A 65 4.84 13.77 -6.59
CA THR A 65 5.10 13.10 -5.30
C THR A 65 3.81 12.92 -4.51
N ILE A 66 3.64 11.74 -3.93
CA ILE A 66 2.52 11.39 -3.06
C ILE A 66 2.98 10.59 -1.84
N GLY A 67 2.22 10.67 -0.75
CA GLY A 67 2.48 9.88 0.46
C GLY A 67 1.80 8.51 0.40
N VAL A 68 2.56 7.45 0.68
CA VAL A 68 2.07 6.07 0.86
C VAL A 68 2.13 5.72 2.34
N LEU A 69 1.00 5.30 2.91
CA LEU A 69 0.85 4.93 4.31
C LEU A 69 0.23 3.55 4.43
N PHE A 70 0.53 2.86 5.53
CA PHE A 70 -0.13 1.60 5.87
C PHE A 70 -0.17 1.41 7.39
N ASP A 71 -1.04 0.51 7.85
CA ASP A 71 -1.02 0.03 9.23
C ASP A 71 -0.14 -1.23 9.29
N PRO A 72 0.89 -1.29 10.15
CA PRO A 72 1.71 -2.49 10.31
C PRO A 72 0.93 -3.76 10.66
N ARG A 73 -0.30 -3.64 11.19
CA ARG A 73 -1.19 -4.78 11.48
C ARG A 73 -1.76 -5.42 10.21
N ASP A 74 -1.83 -4.68 9.11
CA ASP A 74 -2.28 -5.18 7.81
C ASP A 74 -1.12 -5.80 6.98
N ALA A 75 0.10 -5.79 7.53
CA ALA A 75 1.32 -6.24 6.88
C ALA A 75 1.69 -7.70 7.18
N CYS A 76 2.26 -8.37 6.18
CA CYS A 76 3.04 -9.59 6.39
C CYS A 76 4.54 -9.26 6.40
N PHE A 77 5.29 -9.92 7.27
CA PHE A 77 6.75 -9.75 7.38
C PHE A 77 7.44 -11.07 7.04
N PHE A 78 8.48 -11.00 6.23
CA PHE A 78 9.16 -12.17 5.66
C PHE A 78 10.63 -12.19 6.04
N ASN A 79 11.17 -13.39 6.27
CA ASN A 79 12.60 -13.60 6.42
C ASN A 79 13.31 -13.71 5.05
N SER A 80 14.64 -13.86 5.07
CA SER A 80 15.46 -14.01 3.86
C SER A 80 15.16 -15.25 3.03
N ASP A 81 14.51 -16.26 3.62
CA ASP A 81 14.09 -17.48 2.93
C ASP A 81 12.70 -17.33 2.26
N GLY A 82 12.10 -16.14 2.33
CA GLY A 82 10.77 -15.84 1.79
C GLY A 82 9.61 -16.39 2.61
N ARG A 83 9.86 -16.90 3.83
CA ARG A 83 8.82 -17.39 4.74
C ARG A 83 8.24 -16.25 5.56
N THR A 84 6.92 -16.28 5.75
CA THR A 84 6.23 -15.37 6.66
C THR A 84 6.64 -15.65 8.10
N VAL A 85 7.16 -14.64 8.80
CA VAL A 85 7.49 -14.71 10.23
C VAL A 85 6.48 -13.99 11.11
N VAL A 86 5.79 -12.99 10.56
CA VAL A 86 4.64 -12.34 11.20
C VAL A 86 3.53 -12.19 10.16
N HIS A 87 2.35 -12.72 10.48
CA HIS A 87 1.16 -12.61 9.65
C HIS A 87 0.41 -11.32 9.98
N ARG A 88 -0.19 -10.72 8.95
CA ARG A 88 -1.20 -9.68 9.14
C ARG A 88 -2.39 -10.20 9.95
N VAL A 89 -3.10 -9.28 10.60
CA VAL A 89 -4.35 -9.60 11.30
C VAL A 89 -5.41 -9.99 10.27
N GLN A 90 -6.16 -11.07 10.54
CA GLN A 90 -7.35 -11.38 9.75
C GLN A 90 -8.44 -10.35 10.08
N LYS A 91 -8.80 -9.48 9.11
CA LYS A 91 -10.03 -8.69 9.20
C LYS A 91 -11.20 -9.68 9.11
N GLY A 92 -11.96 -9.82 10.19
CA GLY A 92 -13.23 -10.55 10.16
C GLY A 92 -14.20 -9.85 9.21
N GLU A 93 -14.89 -10.63 8.37
CA GLU A 93 -16.03 -10.15 7.60
C GLU A 93 -17.16 -9.79 8.58
N ASN A 94 -17.20 -8.55 9.06
CA ASN A 94 -18.41 -8.05 9.69
C ASN A 94 -19.38 -7.67 8.58
N ASN A 95 -20.42 -8.51 8.44
CA ASN A 95 -21.61 -8.22 7.65
C ASN A 95 -22.35 -7.03 8.28
N ASP A 96 -22.01 -5.81 7.88
CA ASP A 96 -22.84 -4.63 8.11
C ASP A 96 -23.79 -4.47 6.91
N GLU A 97 -24.73 -5.41 6.78
CA GLU A 97 -26.01 -5.17 6.09
C GLU A 97 -26.89 -4.35 7.05
N ALA A 98 -27.09 -3.09 6.71
CA ALA A 98 -28.21 -2.28 7.19
C ALA A 98 -29.50 -2.65 6.43
#